data_AF-A0A1V5J570-F1
#
_entry.id   AF-A0A1V5J570-F1
#
_cell.length_a   1.000
_cell.length_b   1.000
_cell.length_c   1.000
_cell.angle_alpha   90.00
_cell.angle_beta   90.00
_cell.angle_gamma   90.00
#
_symmetry.space_group_name_H-M   'P 1'
#
loop_
_entity.id
_entity.type
_entity.pdbx_description
1 polymer ?
#
loop_
_entity_poly.entity_id
_entity_poly.type
_entity_poly.pdbx_seq_one_letter_code
_entity_poly.pdbx_strand_id
1 'polypeptide(L)'
;MDGTVVTVFVTHLEVADSGSRVAQAEALTDIASRTPTPRIIMGDFNATPTHALETALMLREHNDAYALDRVLVVSRWLAAQGPFERDYLKGGHTIGVFDPSARIDYIFASLDIGVVDEIGAAGVPRSPASDHLPYVVAPKTAPQAGRQDRLSRRRTQPMRLPRLSVRASPARFARCRLRQMSAGRWLPLCRARTWRHGTRTWAGIMKTTST
;
A
#
# COMPACT_ATOMS: atom_id res chain seq x y z
N MET A 1 -12.70 -8.45 16.76
CA MET A 1 -12.68 -9.14 15.46
C MET A 1 -11.83 -10.40 15.60
N ASP A 2 -12.44 -11.59 15.55
CA ASP A 2 -11.73 -12.88 15.69
C ASP A 2 -10.81 -12.97 16.92
N GLY A 3 -11.28 -12.49 18.08
CA GLY A 3 -10.49 -12.42 19.32
C GLY A 3 -9.47 -11.28 19.39
N THR A 4 -9.31 -10.49 18.31
CA THR A 4 -8.47 -9.30 18.24
C THR A 4 -9.25 -8.04 18.60
N VAL A 5 -8.70 -7.25 19.52
CA VAL A 5 -9.19 -5.91 19.85
C VAL A 5 -8.77 -4.97 18.73
N VAL A 6 -9.74 -4.27 18.14
CA VAL A 6 -9.53 -3.27 17.10
C VAL A 6 -10.02 -1.93 17.64
N THR A 7 -9.20 -0.88 17.55
CA THR A 7 -9.65 0.47 17.89
C THR A 7 -10.27 1.14 16.67
N VAL A 8 -11.44 1.74 16.83
CA VAL A 8 -12.16 2.40 15.73
C VAL A 8 -12.31 3.88 16.05
N PHE A 9 -11.83 4.73 15.14
CA PHE A 9 -12.03 6.17 15.14
C PHE A 9 -13.10 6.51 14.12
N VAL A 10 -14.10 7.27 14.53
CA VAL A 10 -15.17 7.75 13.65
C VAL A 10 -15.10 9.27 13.61
N THR A 11 -15.16 9.84 12.41
CA THR A 11 -15.09 11.29 12.21
C THR A 11 -16.08 11.75 11.16
N HIS A 12 -16.40 13.04 11.20
CA HIS A 12 -17.05 13.78 10.13
C HIS A 12 -16.33 15.12 10.03
N LEU A 13 -15.50 15.31 8.99
CA LEU A 13 -14.70 16.52 8.84
C LEU A 13 -15.54 17.66 8.29
N GLU A 14 -15.09 18.88 8.55
CA GLU A 14 -15.78 20.11 8.13
C GLU A 14 -16.01 20.19 6.59
N VAL A 15 -17.06 20.87 6.14
CA VAL A 15 -17.49 20.87 4.72
C VAL A 15 -16.89 22.02 3.90
N ALA A 16 -16.84 23.24 4.43
CA ALA A 16 -16.62 24.46 3.66
C ALA A 16 -15.14 24.91 3.57
N ASP A 17 -14.35 24.68 4.59
CA ASP A 17 -12.98 25.16 4.76
C ASP A 17 -11.96 24.03 4.81
N SER A 18 -11.13 23.96 3.76
CA SER A 18 -10.07 22.95 3.67
C SER A 18 -9.00 23.12 4.75
N GLY A 19 -8.75 24.33 5.25
CA GLY A 19 -7.80 24.56 6.34
C GLY A 19 -8.24 23.89 7.64
N SER A 20 -9.50 24.11 8.03
CA SER A 20 -10.15 23.49 9.18
C SER A 20 -10.18 21.96 9.06
N ARG A 21 -10.54 21.43 7.88
CA ARG A 21 -10.48 20.00 7.62
C ARG A 21 -9.09 19.41 7.80
N VAL A 22 -8.06 20.06 7.27
CA VAL A 22 -6.66 19.63 7.44
C VAL A 22 -6.27 19.62 8.91
N ALA A 23 -6.56 20.67 9.66
CA ALA A 23 -6.25 20.73 11.09
C ALA A 23 -6.95 19.61 11.88
N GLN A 24 -8.20 19.28 11.54
CA GLN A 24 -8.93 18.16 12.13
C GLN A 24 -8.32 16.81 11.76
N ALA A 25 -7.94 16.62 10.49
CA ALA A 25 -7.27 15.40 10.02
C ALA A 25 -5.91 15.22 10.72
N GLU A 26 -5.14 16.30 10.92
CA GLU A 26 -3.88 16.27 11.67
C GLU A 26 -4.11 15.83 13.12
N ALA A 27 -5.07 16.45 13.82
CA ALA A 27 -5.40 16.07 15.19
C ALA A 27 -5.85 14.60 15.29
N LEU A 28 -6.67 14.14 14.34
CA LEU A 28 -7.09 12.74 14.25
C LEU A 28 -5.90 11.80 14.04
N THR A 29 -4.99 12.12 13.11
CA THR A 29 -3.79 11.30 12.89
C THR A 29 -2.86 11.27 14.11
N ASP A 30 -2.70 12.37 14.83
CA ASP A 30 -1.90 12.42 16.05
C ASP A 30 -2.47 11.50 17.14
N ILE A 31 -3.77 11.57 17.40
CA ILE A 31 -4.47 10.67 18.34
C ILE A 31 -4.33 9.21 17.89
N ALA A 32 -4.62 8.94 16.62
CA ALA A 32 -4.57 7.59 16.07
C ALA A 32 -3.15 7.01 16.18
N SER A 33 -2.11 7.78 15.82
CA SER A 33 -0.70 7.34 15.81
C SER A 33 -0.21 6.85 17.18
N ARG A 34 -0.72 7.42 18.27
CA ARG A 34 -0.40 7.06 19.65
C ARG A 34 -1.17 5.83 20.15
N THR A 35 -2.13 5.36 19.36
CA THR A 35 -2.98 4.21 19.69
C THR A 35 -2.43 2.94 19.02
N PRO A 36 -2.22 1.83 19.77
CA PRO A 36 -1.75 0.57 19.22
C PRO A 36 -2.65 0.04 18.09
N THR A 37 -2.03 -0.60 17.10
CA THR A 37 -2.73 -1.35 16.05
C THR A 37 -3.21 -2.72 16.60
N PRO A 38 -4.25 -3.33 16.00
CA PRO A 38 -4.99 -2.90 14.81
C PRO A 38 -5.99 -1.76 15.07
N ARG A 39 -6.11 -0.84 14.09
CA ARG A 39 -7.02 0.31 14.17
C ARG A 39 -7.64 0.66 12.82
N ILE A 40 -8.84 1.22 12.88
CA ILE A 40 -9.61 1.71 11.72
C ILE A 40 -9.96 3.17 11.97
N ILE A 41 -9.86 4.00 10.94
CA ILE A 41 -10.37 5.37 10.91
C ILE A 41 -11.43 5.43 9.82
N MET A 42 -12.65 5.87 10.14
CA MET A 42 -13.75 5.88 9.16
C MET A 42 -14.67 7.07 9.32
N GLY A 43 -15.39 7.37 8.25
CA GLY A 43 -16.44 8.40 8.20
C GLY A 43 -16.30 9.33 7.01
N ASP A 44 -16.98 10.46 7.09
CA ASP A 44 -17.03 11.47 6.05
C ASP A 44 -15.86 12.45 6.19
N PHE A 45 -15.02 12.52 5.18
CA PHE A 45 -13.88 13.42 5.15
C PHE A 45 -14.17 14.72 4.40
N ASN A 46 -15.32 14.83 3.73
CA ASN A 46 -15.68 15.96 2.87
C ASN A 46 -14.58 16.34 1.87
N ALA A 47 -13.79 15.35 1.45
CA ALA A 47 -12.63 15.53 0.59
C ALA A 47 -12.49 14.35 -0.35
N THR A 48 -12.12 14.61 -1.61
CA THR A 48 -11.92 13.56 -2.61
C THR A 48 -10.52 12.94 -2.48
N PRO A 49 -10.25 11.74 -3.02
CA PRO A 49 -8.97 11.07 -2.81
C PRO A 49 -7.82 11.75 -3.58
N THR A 50 -8.12 12.63 -4.54
CA THR A 50 -7.12 13.31 -5.38
C THR A 50 -6.86 14.71 -4.83
N HIS A 51 -5.60 15.00 -4.50
CA HIS A 51 -5.12 16.32 -4.06
C HIS A 51 -5.65 16.85 -2.71
N ALA A 52 -6.35 16.03 -1.91
CA ALA A 52 -6.71 16.37 -0.54
C ALA A 52 -5.60 15.98 0.45
N LEU A 53 -5.18 16.91 1.30
CA LEU A 53 -4.14 16.65 2.29
C LEU A 53 -4.67 15.78 3.44
N GLU A 54 -5.95 15.92 3.77
CA GLU A 54 -6.67 15.19 4.81
C GLU A 54 -6.62 13.67 4.59
N THR A 55 -6.89 13.22 3.35
CA THR A 55 -6.81 11.81 2.98
C THR A 55 -5.35 11.34 2.87
N ALA A 56 -4.45 12.20 2.37
CA ALA A 56 -3.03 11.90 2.30
C ALA A 56 -2.38 11.70 3.68
N LEU A 57 -2.84 12.41 4.70
CA LEU A 57 -2.41 12.22 6.09
C LEU A 57 -2.76 10.82 6.60
N MET A 58 -3.98 10.34 6.33
CA MET A 58 -4.40 8.99 6.74
C MET A 58 -3.56 7.91 6.07
N LEU A 59 -3.27 8.08 4.78
CA LEU A 59 -2.52 7.13 3.96
C LEU A 59 -1.04 6.94 4.38
N ARG A 60 -0.52 7.74 5.33
CA ARG A 60 0.85 7.56 5.85
C ARG A 60 1.01 6.27 6.65
N GLU A 61 -0.01 5.88 7.41
CA GLU A 61 0.03 4.74 8.33
C GLU A 61 -1.12 3.74 8.11
N HIS A 62 -1.98 3.99 7.11
CA HIS A 62 -3.17 3.21 6.85
C HIS A 62 -3.32 2.95 5.35
N ASN A 63 -4.00 1.86 5.02
CA ASN A 63 -4.49 1.60 3.67
C ASN A 63 -5.92 2.12 3.53
N ASP A 64 -6.24 2.74 2.40
CA ASP A 64 -7.63 2.89 1.96
C ASP A 64 -8.18 1.52 1.58
N ALA A 65 -9.15 1.01 2.34
CA ALA A 65 -9.70 -0.32 2.12
C ALA A 65 -10.35 -0.50 0.74
N TYR A 66 -10.89 0.58 0.14
CA TYR A 66 -11.53 0.51 -1.17
C TYR A 66 -10.47 0.32 -2.26
N ALA A 67 -9.41 1.14 -2.19
CA ALA A 67 -8.28 1.01 -3.10
C ALA A 67 -7.57 -0.34 -2.93
N LEU A 68 -7.44 -0.82 -1.70
CA LEU A 68 -6.83 -2.12 -1.40
C LEU A 68 -7.61 -3.27 -2.02
N ASP A 69 -8.94 -3.32 -1.84
CA ASP A 69 -9.82 -4.32 -2.46
C ASP A 69 -9.71 -4.29 -3.99
N ARG A 70 -9.75 -3.09 -4.58
CA ARG A 70 -9.66 -2.93 -6.03
C ARG A 70 -8.34 -3.42 -6.61
N VAL A 71 -7.24 -3.18 -5.92
CA VAL A 71 -5.91 -3.59 -6.37
C VAL A 71 -5.66 -5.08 -6.11
N LEU A 72 -6.05 -5.61 -4.95
CA LEU A 72 -5.69 -6.97 -4.54
C LEU A 72 -6.72 -8.03 -4.95
N VAL A 73 -8.01 -7.68 -4.96
CA VAL A 73 -9.10 -8.64 -5.12
C VAL A 73 -9.75 -8.51 -6.49
N VAL A 74 -10.07 -7.27 -6.90
CA VAL A 74 -10.84 -7.00 -8.12
C VAL A 74 -9.96 -6.82 -9.37
N SER A 75 -8.62 -6.95 -9.23
CA SER A 75 -7.66 -6.68 -10.32
C SER A 75 -7.92 -7.46 -11.60
N ARG A 76 -8.51 -8.66 -11.53
CA ARG A 76 -8.90 -9.43 -12.74
C ARG A 76 -10.08 -8.82 -13.50
N TRP A 77 -11.06 -8.25 -12.80
CA TRP A 77 -12.21 -7.57 -13.41
C TRP A 77 -11.82 -6.18 -13.95
N LEU A 78 -11.01 -5.43 -13.18
CA LEU A 78 -10.43 -4.17 -13.67
C LEU A 78 -9.46 -4.39 -14.83
N ALA A 79 -8.76 -5.53 -14.85
CA ALA A 79 -7.88 -5.86 -15.95
C ALA A 79 -8.60 -5.98 -17.29
N ALA A 80 -9.88 -6.38 -17.28
CA ALA A 80 -10.74 -6.52 -18.46
C ALA A 80 -11.23 -5.18 -19.02
N GLN A 81 -11.15 -4.08 -18.27
CA GLN A 81 -11.49 -2.73 -18.74
C GLN A 81 -10.36 -2.12 -19.62
N GLY A 82 -9.26 -2.85 -19.84
CA GLY A 82 -8.15 -2.38 -20.66
C GLY A 82 -7.24 -1.39 -19.93
N PRO A 83 -5.96 -1.29 -20.34
CA PRO A 83 -4.92 -0.59 -19.57
C PRO A 83 -5.13 0.92 -19.41
N PHE A 84 -5.92 1.54 -20.29
CA PHE A 84 -6.21 2.98 -20.26
C PHE A 84 -7.49 3.35 -19.50
N GLU A 85 -8.34 2.37 -19.17
CA GLU A 85 -9.54 2.58 -18.35
C GLU A 85 -9.34 2.15 -16.89
N ARG A 86 -8.21 1.49 -16.58
CA ARG A 86 -7.78 1.11 -15.23
C ARG A 86 -7.48 2.33 -14.37
N ASP A 87 -8.53 2.93 -13.85
CA ASP A 87 -8.43 3.93 -12.82
C ASP A 87 -8.87 3.31 -11.50
N TYR A 88 -7.89 2.94 -10.66
CA TYR A 88 -8.14 2.37 -9.33
C TYR A 88 -8.72 3.40 -8.35
N LEU A 89 -8.81 4.68 -8.74
CA LEU A 89 -9.51 5.73 -8.01
C LEU A 89 -10.96 5.93 -8.49
N LYS A 90 -11.36 5.43 -9.68
CA LYS A 90 -12.74 5.57 -10.20
C LYS A 90 -13.79 4.75 -9.45
N GLY A 91 -14.93 5.35 -9.13
CA GLY A 91 -16.02 4.67 -8.46
C GLY A 91 -15.90 4.72 -6.94
N GLY A 92 -16.77 3.97 -6.27
CA GLY A 92 -16.93 4.11 -4.81
C GLY A 92 -17.49 5.47 -4.43
N HIS A 93 -18.22 6.14 -5.32
CA HIS A 93 -18.86 7.42 -5.01
C HIS A 93 -19.88 7.22 -3.90
N THR A 94 -19.77 8.05 -2.87
CA THR A 94 -20.56 7.96 -1.66
C THR A 94 -21.49 9.14 -1.47
N ILE A 95 -21.34 10.25 -2.18
CA ILE A 95 -22.30 11.37 -2.13
C ILE A 95 -23.17 11.42 -3.40
N GLY A 96 -24.46 11.69 -3.22
CA GLY A 96 -25.43 11.84 -4.29
C GLY A 96 -26.14 10.52 -4.59
N VAL A 97 -27.05 10.09 -3.72
CA VAL A 97 -27.73 8.79 -3.81
C VAL A 97 -28.36 8.46 -5.18
N PHE A 98 -28.91 9.46 -5.88
CA PHE A 98 -29.53 9.27 -7.20
C PHE A 98 -28.56 9.53 -8.37
N ASP A 99 -27.51 10.31 -8.15
CA ASP A 99 -26.48 10.62 -9.13
C ASP A 99 -25.11 10.71 -8.44
N PRO A 100 -24.48 9.55 -8.13
CA PRO A 100 -23.28 9.53 -7.30
C PRO A 100 -22.11 10.21 -8.01
N SER A 101 -21.58 11.28 -7.41
CA SER A 101 -20.65 12.19 -8.09
C SER A 101 -19.24 12.22 -7.51
N ALA A 102 -19.08 11.91 -6.22
CA ALA A 102 -17.78 11.91 -5.56
C ALA A 102 -17.70 10.85 -4.46
N ARG A 103 -16.46 10.46 -4.14
CA ARG A 103 -16.15 9.63 -2.96
C ARG A 103 -15.57 10.53 -1.88
N ILE A 104 -16.30 10.67 -0.78
CA ILE A 104 -15.91 11.48 0.38
C ILE A 104 -15.98 10.72 1.70
N ASP A 105 -16.58 9.53 1.70
CA ASP A 105 -16.61 8.62 2.85
C ASP A 105 -15.51 7.57 2.72
N TYR A 106 -14.80 7.34 3.82
CA TYR A 106 -13.62 6.47 3.85
C TYR A 106 -13.63 5.49 5.01
N ILE A 107 -12.87 4.41 4.81
CA ILE A 107 -12.50 3.40 5.79
C ILE A 107 -11.01 3.17 5.55
N PHE A 108 -10.19 3.78 6.40
CA PHE A 108 -8.76 3.59 6.45
C PHE A 108 -8.42 2.55 7.51
N ALA A 109 -7.64 1.54 7.17
CA ALA A 109 -7.28 0.46 8.07
C ALA A 109 -5.77 0.41 8.27
N SER A 110 -5.28 0.17 9.49
CA SER A 110 -3.85 0.00 9.74
C SER A 110 -3.30 -1.18 8.95
N LEU A 111 -1.99 -1.19 8.68
CA LEU A 111 -1.36 -2.14 7.74
C LEU A 111 -1.47 -3.63 8.15
N ASP A 112 -1.85 -3.92 9.40
CA ASP A 112 -2.12 -5.25 9.96
C ASP A 112 -3.58 -5.71 9.80
N ILE A 113 -4.43 -4.86 9.21
CA ILE A 113 -5.79 -5.17 8.77
C ILE A 113 -5.80 -5.20 7.23
N GLY A 114 -6.17 -6.34 6.66
CA GLY A 114 -6.46 -6.47 5.23
C GLY A 114 -7.96 -6.42 4.92
N VAL A 115 -8.30 -6.61 3.65
CA VAL A 115 -9.67 -6.88 3.20
C VAL A 115 -9.80 -8.38 2.86
N VAL A 116 -10.97 -8.98 3.10
CA VAL A 116 -11.27 -10.37 2.72
C VAL A 116 -11.01 -10.58 1.22
N ASP A 117 -10.46 -11.74 0.83
CA ASP A 117 -10.08 -12.04 -0.56
C ASP A 117 -11.29 -12.49 -1.40
N GLU A 118 -12.39 -11.73 -1.34
CA GLU A 118 -13.65 -12.02 -2.03
C GLU A 118 -14.12 -10.78 -2.80
N ILE A 119 -14.60 -10.98 -4.03
CA ILE A 119 -15.09 -9.87 -4.85
C ILE A 119 -16.26 -9.18 -4.12
N GLY A 120 -16.14 -7.87 -3.91
CA GLY A 120 -17.15 -7.10 -3.18
C GLY A 120 -16.91 -7.05 -1.67
N ALA A 121 -15.76 -7.51 -1.19
CA ALA A 121 -15.35 -7.35 0.21
C ALA A 121 -15.18 -5.87 0.59
N ALA A 122 -14.99 -4.95 -0.35
CA ALA A 122 -15.25 -3.53 -0.14
C ALA A 122 -16.19 -3.01 -1.24
N GLY A 123 -17.14 -2.15 -0.88
CA GLY A 123 -18.09 -1.63 -1.85
C GLY A 123 -19.04 -0.58 -1.31
N VAL A 124 -19.79 0.01 -2.23
CA VAL A 124 -20.78 1.06 -1.92
C VAL A 124 -22.16 0.61 -2.44
N PRO A 125 -22.95 -0.09 -1.61
CA PRO A 125 -24.28 -0.55 -1.99
C PRO A 125 -25.22 0.62 -2.29
N ARG A 126 -26.09 0.47 -3.30
CA ARG A 126 -27.13 1.47 -3.57
C ARG A 126 -28.25 1.36 -2.55
N SER A 127 -28.59 2.48 -1.92
CA SER A 127 -29.68 2.57 -0.96
C SER A 127 -30.22 4.01 -0.93
N PRO A 128 -31.55 4.24 -0.99
CA PRO A 128 -32.15 5.57 -0.88
C PRO A 128 -32.26 6.07 0.56
N ALA A 129 -31.59 5.42 1.52
CA ALA A 129 -31.76 5.70 2.96
C ALA A 129 -31.10 7.01 3.44
N SER A 130 -30.18 7.58 2.64
CA SER A 130 -29.46 8.81 2.91
C SER A 130 -29.08 9.47 1.58
N ASP A 131 -28.71 10.74 1.59
CA ASP A 131 -28.08 11.42 0.46
C ASP A 131 -26.65 10.90 0.19
N HIS A 132 -26.02 10.34 1.23
CA HIS A 132 -24.83 9.50 1.11
C HIS A 132 -25.18 8.02 0.93
N LEU A 133 -24.39 7.32 0.12
CA LEU A 133 -24.41 5.87 0.00
C LEU A 133 -23.54 5.22 1.08
N PRO A 134 -23.97 4.11 1.67
CA PRO A 134 -23.17 3.40 2.67
C PRO A 134 -21.88 2.85 2.06
N TYR A 135 -20.75 3.06 2.73
CA TYR A 135 -19.49 2.40 2.39
C TYR A 135 -19.25 1.22 3.35
N VAL A 136 -19.16 0.00 2.80
CA VAL A 136 -18.98 -1.23 3.56
C VAL A 136 -17.67 -1.92 3.22
N VAL A 137 -17.05 -2.53 4.22
CA VAL A 137 -15.82 -3.32 4.10
C VAL A 137 -15.94 -4.55 5.00
N ALA A 138 -15.50 -5.70 4.49
CA ALA A 138 -15.20 -6.91 5.24
C ALA A 138 -13.70 -6.94 5.55
N PRO A 139 -13.27 -6.42 6.72
CA PRO A 139 -11.86 -6.47 7.10
C PRO A 139 -11.44 -7.92 7.40
N LYS A 140 -10.14 -8.19 7.34
CA LYS A 140 -9.50 -9.39 7.93
C LYS A 140 -8.29 -8.98 8.77
N THR A 141 -8.20 -9.47 10.01
CA THR A 141 -6.97 -9.34 10.80
C THR A 141 -6.06 -10.53 10.55
N ALA A 142 -4.74 -10.33 10.61
CA ALA A 142 -3.83 -11.47 10.65
C ALA A 142 -4.16 -12.39 11.85
N PRO A 143 -4.09 -13.72 11.70
CA PRO A 143 -4.33 -14.64 12.82
C PRO A 143 -3.40 -14.32 14.00
N GLN A 144 -3.93 -14.37 15.23
CA GLN A 144 -3.15 -14.19 16.47
C GLN A 144 -2.17 -15.36 16.75
N ALA A 145 -1.64 -16.02 15.73
CA ALA A 145 -0.68 -17.10 15.90
C ALA A 145 0.68 -16.53 16.35
N GLY A 146 0.91 -16.50 17.67
CA GLY A 146 2.26 -16.43 18.25
C GLY A 146 2.61 -15.23 19.14
N ARG A 147 1.68 -14.32 19.47
CA ARG A 147 2.00 -13.19 20.35
C ARG A 147 2.13 -13.60 21.83
N GLN A 148 1.34 -14.57 22.29
CA GLN A 148 1.47 -15.14 23.65
C GLN A 148 2.69 -16.05 23.80
N ASP A 149 3.11 -16.77 22.75
CA ASP A 149 4.22 -17.73 22.83
C ASP A 149 5.61 -17.06 22.74
N ARG A 150 5.69 -15.81 22.26
CA ARG A 150 6.95 -15.02 22.29
C ARG A 150 7.24 -14.36 23.63
N LEU A 151 6.21 -14.09 24.44
CA LEU A 151 6.38 -13.52 25.79
C LEU A 151 6.73 -14.58 26.83
N SER A 152 6.28 -15.83 26.65
CA SER A 152 6.68 -16.97 27.50
C SER A 152 8.12 -17.41 27.25
N ARG A 153 8.58 -17.42 25.99
CA ARG A 153 9.94 -17.90 25.62
C ARG A 153 11.08 -16.92 25.92
N ARG A 154 10.81 -15.63 26.16
CA ARG A 154 11.87 -14.65 26.49
C ARG A 154 12.35 -14.70 27.95
N ARG A 155 11.70 -15.47 28.83
CA ARG A 155 12.08 -15.56 30.25
C ARG A 155 13.03 -16.70 30.62
N THR A 156 13.35 -17.64 29.73
CA THR A 156 14.04 -18.88 30.14
C THR A 156 15.16 -19.40 29.21
N GLN A 157 15.85 -18.53 28.45
CA GLN A 157 17.09 -18.98 27.81
C GLN A 157 18.27 -18.01 28.05
N PRO A 158 19.36 -18.46 28.72
CA PRO A 158 20.61 -17.73 28.70
C PRO A 158 21.18 -17.76 27.29
N MET A 159 21.55 -16.57 26.81
CA MET A 159 22.10 -16.31 25.49
C MET A 159 23.41 -17.08 25.28
N ARG A 160 23.39 -18.18 24.50
CA ARG A 160 24.61 -18.78 23.95
C ARG A 160 24.88 -18.13 22.59
N LEU A 161 25.94 -17.33 22.52
CA LEU A 161 26.46 -16.77 21.28
C LEU A 161 27.02 -17.90 20.39
N PRO A 162 26.53 -18.09 19.15
CA PRO A 162 27.20 -18.97 18.22
C PRO A 162 28.48 -18.29 17.70
N ARG A 163 29.61 -19.01 17.77
CA ARG A 163 30.85 -18.63 17.09
C ARG A 163 30.62 -18.74 15.57
N LEU A 164 30.47 -17.60 14.91
CA LEU A 164 30.56 -17.52 13.44
C LEU A 164 32.02 -17.71 13.02
N SER A 165 32.31 -18.84 12.38
CA SER A 165 33.53 -18.99 11.58
C SER A 165 33.30 -18.30 10.23
N VAL A 166 33.86 -17.11 10.07
CA VAL A 166 33.89 -16.41 8.79
C VAL A 166 34.93 -17.11 7.91
N ARG A 167 34.50 -17.98 6.99
CA ARG A 167 35.31 -18.29 5.81
C ARG A 167 35.18 -17.11 4.85
N ALA A 168 36.24 -16.32 4.75
CA ALA A 168 36.33 -15.23 3.77
C ALA A 168 36.39 -15.82 2.36
N SER A 169 35.32 -15.65 1.58
CA SER A 169 35.38 -15.69 0.12
C SER A 169 35.89 -14.34 -0.39
N PRO A 170 36.91 -14.28 -1.25
CA PRO A 170 37.41 -13.00 -1.77
C PRO A 170 36.37 -12.38 -2.70
N ALA A 171 35.79 -11.25 -2.27
CA ALA A 171 34.99 -10.38 -3.11
C ALA A 171 35.85 -9.85 -4.27
N ARG A 172 35.47 -10.18 -5.51
CA ARG A 172 36.07 -9.59 -6.71
C ARG A 172 35.54 -8.17 -6.88
N PHE A 173 36.37 -7.17 -6.57
CA PHE A 173 36.13 -5.79 -6.95
C PHE A 173 36.28 -5.62 -8.46
N ALA A 174 35.19 -5.30 -9.17
CA ALA A 174 35.27 -4.71 -10.49
C ALA A 174 35.72 -3.25 -10.32
N ARG A 175 36.95 -2.92 -10.74
CA ARG A 175 37.39 -1.52 -10.81
C ARG A 175 36.81 -0.88 -12.08
N CYS A 176 35.74 -0.11 -11.93
CA CYS A 176 35.33 0.84 -12.96
C CYS A 176 36.28 2.06 -12.91
N ARG A 177 36.97 2.35 -14.00
CA ARG A 177 37.58 3.67 -14.21
C ARG A 177 36.74 4.45 -15.20
N LEU A 178 36.37 5.66 -14.80
CA LEU A 178 35.77 6.65 -15.68
C LEU A 178 36.89 7.26 -16.53
N ARG A 179 36.68 7.36 -17.85
CA ARG A 179 37.59 8.04 -18.77
C ARG A 179 36.82 9.21 -19.39
N GLN A 180 37.35 10.42 -19.24
CA GLN A 180 36.77 11.62 -19.83
C GLN A 180 37.12 11.66 -21.32
N MET A 181 36.12 11.94 -22.17
CA MET A 181 36.34 12.28 -23.58
C MET A 181 35.91 13.73 -23.82
N SER A 182 36.51 14.34 -24.84
CA SER A 182 36.20 15.70 -25.31
C SER A 182 34.69 15.85 -25.53
N ALA A 183 34.12 16.97 -25.07
CA ALA A 183 32.68 17.31 -25.04
C ALA A 183 31.84 16.76 -23.87
N GLY A 184 32.45 16.40 -22.74
CA GLY A 184 31.78 16.47 -21.42
C GLY A 184 30.76 15.38 -21.07
N ARG A 185 30.73 14.23 -21.77
CA ARG A 185 29.93 13.05 -21.36
C ARG A 185 30.80 11.95 -20.76
N TRP A 186 30.29 11.32 -19.69
CA TRP A 186 30.91 10.20 -19.00
C TRP A 186 30.18 8.89 -19.33
N LEU A 187 30.91 7.84 -19.71
CA LEU A 187 30.37 6.49 -19.89
C LEU A 187 31.20 5.47 -19.09
N PRO A 188 30.59 4.52 -18.37
CA PRO A 188 31.30 3.45 -17.70
C PRO A 188 31.81 2.41 -18.72
N LEU A 189 33.12 2.16 -18.73
CA LEU A 189 33.72 1.09 -19.53
C LEU A 189 33.95 -0.14 -18.65
N CYS A 190 33.04 -1.11 -18.72
CA CYS A 190 33.20 -2.41 -18.07
C CYS A 190 33.73 -3.44 -19.08
N ARG A 191 34.97 -3.90 -18.94
CA ARG A 191 35.47 -5.07 -19.67
C ARG A 191 35.10 -6.35 -18.91
N ALA A 192 34.12 -7.10 -19.41
CA ALA A 192 33.89 -8.48 -18.96
C ALA A 192 34.90 -9.41 -19.65
N ARG A 193 35.65 -10.21 -18.89
CA ARG A 193 36.38 -11.38 -19.42
C ARG A 193 35.41 -12.55 -19.53
N THR A 194 35.12 -13.00 -20.74
CA THR A 194 34.38 -14.25 -20.99
C THR A 194 35.23 -15.45 -20.61
N TRP A 195 34.64 -16.40 -19.87
CA TRP A 195 35.17 -17.76 -19.74
C TRP A 195 34.33 -18.69 -20.62
N ARG A 196 34.98 -19.50 -21.45
CA ARG A 196 34.36 -20.54 -22.29
C ARG A 196 34.11 -21.78 -21.43
N HIS A 197 32.89 -22.31 -21.47
CA HIS A 197 32.60 -23.74 -21.60
C HIS A 197 31.10 -23.95 -21.85
N GLY A 198 30.76 -24.82 -22.80
CA GLY A 198 29.46 -25.46 -22.86
C GLY A 198 28.44 -24.80 -23.79
N THR A 199 28.38 -25.33 -25.01
CA THR A 199 27.34 -25.18 -26.04
C THR A 199 25.89 -25.09 -25.52
N ARG A 200 25.15 -24.06 -25.95
CA ARG A 200 23.81 -24.16 -26.57
C ARG A 200 23.42 -22.81 -27.16
N THR A 201 23.28 -22.79 -28.48
CA THR A 201 22.74 -21.72 -29.30
C THR A 201 21.25 -21.53 -29.02
N TRP A 202 20.82 -20.29 -28.79
CA TRP A 202 19.50 -19.79 -29.20
C TRP A 202 19.65 -18.33 -29.63
N ALA A 203 19.31 -18.07 -30.89
CA ALA A 203 19.28 -16.75 -31.49
C ALA A 203 18.03 -16.00 -31.01
N GLY A 204 18.20 -14.76 -30.57
CA GLY A 204 17.13 -13.82 -30.27
C GLY A 204 17.35 -12.52 -31.04
N ILE A 205 16.50 -12.28 -32.03
CA ILE A 205 16.48 -11.12 -32.92
C ILE A 205 16.09 -9.88 -32.12
N MET A 206 16.93 -8.83 -32.15
CA MET A 206 16.54 -7.47 -31.77
C MET A 206 15.67 -6.88 -32.89
N LYS A 207 14.46 -6.42 -32.55
CA LYS A 207 13.77 -5.38 -33.31
C LYS A 207 13.59 -4.16 -32.41
N THR A 208 14.34 -3.12 -32.75
CA THR A 208 14.08 -1.74 -32.36
C THR A 208 13.17 -1.11 -33.39
N THR A 209 12.08 -0.48 -32.97
CA THR A 209 11.44 0.57 -33.77
C THR A 209 11.11 1.74 -32.86
N SER A 210 11.86 2.81 -33.10
CA SER A 210 11.53 4.18 -32.78
C SER A 210 10.72 4.79 -33.94
N THR A 211 9.96 5.84 -33.58
CA THR A 211 9.03 6.70 -34.35
C THR A 211 7.71 6.07 -34.79
#